data_AF-A0A350V4M5-F1
#
_entry.id   AF-A0A350V4M5-F1
#
_cell.length_a   1.000
_cell.length_b   1.000
_cell.length_c   1.000
_cell.angle_alpha   90.00
_cell.angle_beta   90.00
_cell.angle_gamma   90.00
#
_symmetry.space_group_name_H-M   'P 1'
#
loop_
_entity.id
_entity.type
_entity.pdbx_description
1 polymer ?
#
loop_
_entity_poly.entity_id
_entity_poly.type
_entity_poly.pdbx_seq_one_letter_code
_entity_poly.pdbx_strand_id
1 'polypeptide(L)'
;RQLVRLVKEAGPKEIHLRITSPPIISPCYYGMDFPSKGELIANQCGEDLEKIREYLDVNSVEYLSLEKLHDSVPQGVNKHGEKVGYCDACFSGNYPIPIEEIEKTEFEG
;
A
#
# COMPACT_ATOMS: atom_id res chain seq x y z
N ARG A 1 -2.19 -1.99 -13.86
CA ARG A 1 -1.94 -2.77 -15.12
C ARG A 1 -2.04 -1.94 -16.39
N GLN A 2 -3.02 -1.03 -16.53
CA GLN A 2 -3.17 -0.20 -17.74
C GLN A 2 -1.90 0.58 -18.12
N LEU A 3 -1.25 1.23 -17.16
CA LEU A 3 0.01 1.95 -17.39
C LEU A 3 1.13 1.04 -17.92
N VAL A 4 1.32 -0.14 -17.33
CA VAL A 4 2.32 -1.11 -17.80
C VAL A 4 2.07 -1.49 -19.26
N ARG A 5 0.80 -1.74 -19.63
CA ARG A 5 0.42 -2.07 -21.02
C ARG A 5 0.82 -0.95 -21.98
N LEU A 6 0.48 0.30 -21.66
CA LEU A 6 0.83 1.46 -22.47
C LEU A 6 2.35 1.62 -22.61
N VAL A 7 3.10 1.40 -21.53
CA VAL A 7 4.57 1.45 -21.58
C VAL A 7 5.14 0.32 -22.44
N LYS A 8 4.57 -0.89 -22.39
CA LYS A 8 4.98 -2.01 -23.25
C LYS A 8 4.76 -1.74 -24.74
N GLU A 9 3.68 -1.06 -25.10
CA GLU A 9 3.39 -0.69 -26.50
C GLU A 9 4.47 0.23 -27.10
N ALA A 10 5.22 0.95 -26.27
CA ALA A 10 6.38 1.75 -26.69
C ALA A 10 7.66 0.92 -26.95
N GLY A 11 7.64 -0.40 -26.69
CA GLY A 11 8.77 -1.31 -26.94
C GLY A 11 10.02 -1.15 -26.06
N PRO A 12 9.92 -0.87 -24.75
CA PRO A 12 11.09 -0.84 -23.88
C PRO A 12 11.73 -2.22 -23.78
N LYS A 13 13.04 -2.25 -23.48
CA LYS A 13 13.75 -3.50 -23.23
C LYS A 13 13.24 -4.21 -21.96
N GLU A 14 13.06 -3.44 -20.87
CA GLU A 14 12.64 -3.93 -19.56
C GLU A 14 11.78 -2.88 -18.85
N ILE A 15 10.89 -3.32 -17.96
CA ILE A 15 10.05 -2.47 -17.11
C ILE A 15 10.28 -2.89 -15.66
N HIS A 16 10.75 -1.96 -14.84
CA HIS A 16 10.92 -2.14 -13.40
C HIS A 16 10.06 -1.15 -12.64
N LEU A 17 9.17 -1.64 -11.78
CA LEU A 17 8.33 -0.82 -10.92
C LEU A 17 9.00 -0.64 -9.55
N ARG A 18 9.04 0.60 -9.07
CA ARG A 18 9.56 0.96 -7.74
C ARG A 18 8.49 1.78 -7.03
N ILE A 19 7.88 1.18 -6.01
CA ILE A 19 6.76 1.78 -5.29
C ILE A 19 7.31 2.39 -4.01
N THR A 20 7.10 3.69 -3.83
CA THR A 20 7.66 4.49 -2.72
C THR A 20 6.88 4.33 -1.41
N SER A 21 6.11 3.26 -1.27
CA SER A 21 5.37 2.88 -0.07
C SER A 21 5.48 1.38 0.14
N PRO A 22 5.22 0.88 1.36
CA PRO A 22 4.95 -0.53 1.59
C PRO A 22 3.70 -0.99 0.84
N PRO A 23 3.52 -2.31 0.68
CA PRO A 23 2.27 -2.86 0.18
C PRO A 23 1.11 -2.51 1.11
N ILE A 24 -0.02 -2.09 0.55
CA ILE A 24 -1.25 -1.88 1.32
C ILE A 24 -1.92 -3.23 1.52
N ILE A 25 -2.04 -3.66 2.78
CA ILE A 25 -2.60 -4.96 3.17
C ILE A 25 -3.94 -4.83 3.91
N SER A 26 -4.29 -3.62 4.35
CA SER A 26 -5.51 -3.36 5.11
C SER A 26 -6.25 -2.11 4.62
N PRO A 27 -7.60 -2.10 4.62
CA PRO A 27 -8.39 -0.94 4.23
C PRO A 27 -8.28 0.17 5.29
N CYS A 28 -8.28 1.43 4.88
CA CYS A 28 -8.28 2.52 5.86
C CYS A 28 -9.69 2.77 6.41
N TYR A 29 -9.81 2.98 7.73
CA TYR A 29 -11.06 3.37 8.41
C TYR A 29 -11.07 4.83 8.88
N TYR A 30 -9.98 5.57 8.61
CA TYR A 30 -9.81 6.96 9.05
C TYR A 30 -9.96 7.97 7.90
N GLY A 31 -10.59 7.55 6.79
CA GLY A 31 -11.00 8.43 5.70
C GLY A 31 -10.20 8.32 4.39
N MET A 32 -9.17 7.46 4.31
CA MET A 32 -8.56 7.15 3.00
C MET A 32 -9.42 6.13 2.24
N ASP A 33 -9.64 6.41 0.97
CA ASP A 33 -10.41 5.56 0.06
C ASP A 33 -9.56 4.39 -0.44
N PHE A 34 -9.46 3.35 0.39
CA PHE A 34 -8.85 2.08 0.01
C PHE A 34 -9.91 0.99 -0.14
N PRO A 35 -9.76 0.11 -1.17
CA PRO A 35 -10.63 -1.04 -1.39
C PRO A 35 -10.71 -1.97 -0.18
N SER A 36 -11.68 -2.88 -0.22
CA SER A 36 -11.80 -3.92 0.80
C SER A 36 -10.55 -4.81 0.86
N LYS A 37 -10.36 -5.50 1.98
CA LYS A 37 -9.17 -6.34 2.21
C LYS A 37 -8.97 -7.38 1.09
N GLY A 38 -10.06 -7.98 0.58
CA GLY A 38 -10.00 -9.00 -0.49
C GLY A 38 -9.68 -8.45 -1.89
N GLU A 39 -9.82 -7.15 -2.10
CA GLU A 39 -9.57 -6.48 -3.38
C GLU A 39 -8.14 -5.94 -3.50
N LEU A 40 -7.44 -5.80 -2.37
CA LEU A 40 -6.06 -5.37 -2.34
C LEU A 40 -5.14 -6.42 -2.99
N ILE A 41 -4.35 -6.00 -3.97
CA ILE A 41 -3.47 -6.89 -4.73
C ILE A 41 -2.47 -7.65 -3.83
N ALA A 42 -1.98 -7.02 -2.76
CA ALA A 42 -1.09 -7.66 -1.81
C ALA A 42 -1.77 -8.91 -1.20
N ASN A 43 -3.05 -8.82 -0.85
CA ASN A 43 -3.80 -9.93 -0.28
C ASN A 43 -4.22 -10.95 -1.34
N GLN A 44 -4.62 -10.52 -2.54
CA GLN A 44 -4.95 -11.41 -3.65
C GLN A 44 -3.76 -12.29 -4.07
N CYS A 45 -2.54 -11.75 -3.95
CA CYS A 45 -1.30 -12.49 -4.20
C CYS A 45 -0.78 -13.22 -2.96
N GLY A 46 -1.47 -13.19 -1.82
CA GLY A 46 -0.99 -13.84 -0.58
C GLY A 46 0.33 -13.27 -0.07
N GLU A 47 0.50 -11.96 -0.20
CA GLU A 47 1.69 -11.18 0.20
C GLU A 47 3.00 -11.63 -0.47
N ASP A 48 2.89 -12.29 -1.63
CA ASP A 48 4.01 -12.78 -2.42
C ASP A 48 4.38 -11.79 -3.53
N LEU A 49 5.57 -11.20 -3.42
CA LEU A 49 6.07 -10.18 -4.35
C LEU A 49 6.23 -10.73 -5.78
N GLU A 50 6.59 -12.00 -5.93
CA GLU A 50 6.74 -12.62 -7.26
C GLU A 50 5.39 -12.76 -7.95
N LYS A 51 4.34 -13.13 -7.22
CA LYS A 51 2.98 -13.16 -7.77
C LYS A 51 2.48 -11.78 -8.17
N ILE A 52 2.83 -10.73 -7.40
CA ILE A 52 2.52 -9.34 -7.78
C ILE A 52 3.27 -8.97 -9.06
N ARG A 53 4.56 -9.32 -9.18
CA ARG A 53 5.37 -9.08 -10.38
C ARG A 53 4.74 -9.72 -11.61
N GLU A 54 4.32 -10.98 -11.51
CA GLU A 54 3.65 -11.73 -12.57
C GLU A 54 2.30 -11.13 -12.94
N TYR A 55 1.49 -10.78 -11.94
CA TYR A 55 0.19 -10.13 -12.14
C TYR A 55 0.32 -8.79 -12.90
N LEU A 56 1.34 -7.99 -12.56
CA LEU A 56 1.64 -6.73 -13.21
C LEU A 56 2.33 -6.90 -14.57
N ASP A 57 2.89 -8.08 -14.84
CA ASP A 57 3.60 -8.45 -16.07
C ASP A 57 4.80 -7.53 -16.34
N VAL A 58 5.69 -7.42 -15.35
CA VAL A 58 6.91 -6.58 -15.39
C VAL A 58 8.17 -7.39 -15.05
N ASN A 59 9.34 -6.85 -15.37
CA ASN A 59 10.63 -7.51 -15.10
C ASN A 59 10.97 -7.55 -13.61
N SER A 60 10.62 -6.50 -12.86
CA SER A 60 10.69 -6.52 -11.40
C SER A 60 9.74 -5.50 -10.79
N VAL A 61 9.28 -5.76 -9.57
CA VAL A 61 8.58 -4.79 -8.73
C VAL A 61 9.23 -4.82 -7.35
N GLU A 62 9.43 -3.65 -6.76
CA GLU A 62 9.92 -3.53 -5.40
C GLU A 62 9.13 -2.46 -4.66
N TYR A 63 8.90 -2.70 -3.37
CA TYR A 63 8.21 -1.79 -2.46
C TYR A 63 9.19 -1.23 -1.43
N LEU A 64 8.95 0.00 -0.99
CA LEU A 64 9.66 0.54 0.15
C LEU A 64 9.24 -0.23 1.41
N SER A 65 10.20 -0.70 2.20
CA SER A 65 9.89 -1.35 3.49
C SER A 65 9.27 -0.35 4.47
N LEU A 66 8.41 -0.82 5.37
CA LEU A 66 7.78 0.02 6.39
C LEU A 66 8.80 0.76 7.28
N GLU A 67 9.88 0.10 7.68
CA GLU A 67 10.98 0.71 8.43
C GLU A 67 11.59 1.91 7.69
N LYS A 68 12.04 1.70 6.44
CA LYS A 68 12.60 2.78 5.61
C LYS A 68 11.60 3.90 5.31
N LEU A 69 10.30 3.61 5.26
CA LEU A 69 9.28 4.65 5.14
C LEU A 69 9.33 5.56 6.37
N HIS A 70 9.34 4.99 7.57
CA HIS A 70 9.45 5.75 8.83
C HIS A 70 10.77 6.54 8.93
N ASP A 71 11.88 5.99 8.44
CA ASP A 71 13.17 6.70 8.39
C ASP A 71 13.17 7.88 7.39
N SER A 72 12.35 7.79 6.34
CA SER A 72 12.30 8.78 5.26
C SER A 72 11.37 9.96 5.54
N VAL A 73 10.51 9.86 6.56
CA VAL A 73 9.59 10.94 6.95
C VAL A 73 10.14 11.72 8.16
N PRO A 74 9.82 13.03 8.26
CA PRO A 74 10.18 13.80 9.45
C PRO A 74 9.61 13.15 10.72
N GLN A 75 10.25 13.34 11.87
CA GLN A 75 9.66 12.87 13.12
C GLN A 75 8.42 13.72 13.43
N GLY A 76 7.28 13.06 13.70
CA GLY A 76 6.04 13.74 14.03
C GLY A 76 6.16 14.48 15.35
N VAL A 77 5.70 15.73 15.39
CA VAL A 77 5.62 16.53 16.62
C VAL A 77 4.23 17.14 16.69
N ASN A 78 3.54 16.96 17.82
CA ASN A 78 2.22 17.53 18.01
C ASN A 78 2.30 19.03 18.39
N LYS A 79 1.15 19.69 18.54
CA LYS A 79 1.06 21.11 18.94
C LYS A 79 1.69 21.45 20.30
N HIS A 80 1.99 20.43 21.12
CA HIS A 80 2.61 20.57 22.44
C HIS A 80 4.12 20.28 22.43
N GLY A 81 4.72 20.00 21.27
CA GLY A 81 6.15 19.69 21.17
C GLY A 81 6.50 18.24 21.49
N GLU A 82 5.52 17.35 21.64
CA GLU A 82 5.74 15.95 21.97
C GLU A 82 5.94 15.13 20.69
N LYS A 83 6.86 14.16 20.75
CA LYS A 83 7.07 13.21 19.65
C LYS A 83 5.83 12.34 19.47
N VAL A 84 5.36 12.24 18.23
CA VAL A 84 4.24 11.39 17.84
C VAL A 84 4.61 10.58 16.60
N GLY A 85 4.02 9.39 16.48
CA GLY A 85 4.20 8.53 15.31
C GLY A 85 3.24 8.90 14.17
N TYR A 86 3.40 8.18 13.06
CA TYR A 86 2.46 8.19 11.94
C TYR A 86 1.53 6.99 12.02
N CYS A 87 0.30 7.15 11.54
CA CYS A 87 -0.57 6.00 11.30
C CYS A 87 -0.01 5.21 10.10
N ASP A 88 0.28 3.93 10.32
CA ASP A 88 0.74 3.01 9.28
C ASP A 88 -0.18 1.78 9.13
N ALA A 89 -1.38 1.83 9.70
CA ALA A 89 -2.29 0.70 9.82
C ALA A 89 -2.67 0.05 8.46
N CYS A 90 -2.64 0.82 7.37
CA CYS A 90 -2.90 0.30 6.03
C CYS A 90 -1.79 -0.65 5.54
N PHE A 91 -0.57 -0.48 6.06
CA PHE A 91 0.60 -1.31 5.78
C PHE A 91 0.86 -2.36 6.86
N SER A 92 0.56 -2.03 8.13
CA SER A 92 0.89 -2.88 9.29
C SER A 92 -0.29 -3.71 9.81
N GLY A 93 -1.53 -3.30 9.48
CA GLY A 93 -2.75 -3.83 10.09
C GLY A 93 -3.00 -3.36 11.53
N ASN A 94 -2.08 -2.59 12.13
CA ASN A 94 -2.14 -2.18 13.52
C ASN A 94 -2.84 -0.82 13.66
N TYR A 95 -4.12 -0.84 14.03
CA TYR A 95 -4.90 0.37 14.20
C TYR A 95 -4.70 0.98 15.59
N PRO A 96 -4.28 2.25 15.70
CA PRO A 96 -4.05 2.90 17.00
C PRO A 96 -5.36 3.17 17.77
N ILE A 97 -6.49 3.19 17.07
CA ILE A 97 -7.83 3.31 17.64
C ILE A 97 -8.63 2.06 17.24
N PRO A 98 -9.34 1.40 18.17
CA PRO A 98 -10.21 0.28 17.86
C PRO A 98 -11.15 0.61 16.71
N ILE A 99 -11.26 -0.31 15.75
CA ILE A 99 -12.23 -0.22 14.68
C ILE A 99 -13.50 -0.90 15.20
N GLU A 100 -14.60 -0.16 15.29
CA GLU A 100 -15.92 -0.77 15.39
C GLU A 100 -16.16 -1.55 14.09
N GLU A 101 -16.75 -2.76 14.15
CA GLU A 101 -16.98 -3.61 12.97
C GLU A 101 -17.87 -2.89 11.94
N ILE A 102 -17.25 -2.06 11.11
CA ILE A 102 -17.86 -1.40 9.97
C ILE A 102 -17.37 -2.21 8.78
N GLU A 103 -18.24 -3.10 8.29
CA GLU A 103 -17.97 -3.79 7.03
C GLU A 103 -17.95 -2.74 5.91
N LYS A 104 -16.76 -2.48 5.37
CA LYS A 104 -16.56 -1.51 4.27
C LYS A 104 -17.31 -1.89 2.97
N THR A 105 -17.90 -3.08 2.91
CA THR A 105 -18.75 -3.56 1.82
C THR A 105 -20.07 -2.79 1.68
N GLU A 106 -20.53 -2.07 2.71
CA GLU A 106 -21.86 -1.42 2.68
C GLU A 106 -21.91 -0.03 2.03
N PHE A 107 -20.77 0.59 1.71
CA PHE A 107 -20.73 1.99 1.23
C PHE A 107 -20.32 2.16 -0.24
N GLU A 108 -20.01 1.07 -0.96
CA GLU A 108 -19.52 1.11 -2.35
C GLU A 108 -20.54 0.54 -3.37
N GLY A 109 -21.83 0.41 -2.97
CA GLY A 109 -22.93 -0.06 -3.82
C GLY A 109 -23.71 1.04 -4.54
#